data_AF-A0A8T7ETT7-F1
#
_entry.id   AF-A0A8T7ETT7-F1
#
_cell.length_a   1.000
_cell.length_b   1.000
_cell.length_c   1.000
_cell.angle_alpha   90.00
_cell.angle_beta   90.00
_cell.angle_gamma   90.00
#
_symmetry.space_group_name_H-M   'P 1'
#
loop_
_entity.id
_entity.type
_entity.pdbx_description
1 polymer ?
#
loop_
_entity_poly.entity_id
_entity_poly.type
_entity_poly.pdbx_seq_one_letter_code
_entity_poly.pdbx_strand_id
1 'polypeptide(L)'
;MLALLLAPVSAQEMLPATLNVFGGPGGVGMYLVANNGMTVYAFKRVGLGVSNCVDNCAAARPPYTVESADGLTLGEGIPGEIGTAARADGSLQVTYNGMPLYFWQNDAAPGDVTGHNFRTVWLVVPPADVYAQNTAEHGIVLVGANGFTLYTLSADSPNASVCADQCAANWPPVTVEDPNALVTATNLPGIFSTFERADGTIQVAYNGAPLYYFVNDAARGHDRPSCAGCVVRRKAVMCP
;
A
#
# COMPACT_ATOMS: atom_id res chain seq x y z
N MET A 1 -42.04 -34.97 -12.43
CA MET A 1 -41.66 -33.58 -12.08
C MET A 1 -40.60 -33.65 -10.99
N LEU A 2 -39.33 -33.54 -11.38
CA LEU A 2 -38.20 -33.56 -10.47
C LEU A 2 -37.93 -32.11 -10.07
N ALA A 3 -38.26 -31.73 -8.84
CA ALA A 3 -38.00 -30.40 -8.32
C ALA A 3 -36.52 -30.29 -7.99
N LEU A 4 -35.80 -29.52 -8.81
CA LEU A 4 -34.42 -29.13 -8.56
C LEU A 4 -34.43 -28.11 -7.42
N LEU A 5 -34.09 -28.54 -6.21
CA LEU A 5 -33.87 -27.67 -5.05
C LEU A 5 -32.58 -26.87 -5.26
N LEU A 6 -32.70 -25.66 -5.79
CA LEU A 6 -31.66 -24.65 -5.71
C LEU A 6 -31.53 -24.24 -4.24
N ALA A 7 -30.43 -24.63 -3.59
CA ALA A 7 -30.06 -24.02 -2.32
C ALA A 7 -29.79 -22.52 -2.56
N PRO A 8 -30.26 -21.60 -1.70
CA PRO A 8 -29.94 -20.20 -1.85
C PRO A 8 -28.44 -20.03 -1.57
N VAL A 9 -27.70 -19.60 -2.57
CA VAL A 9 -26.39 -18.95 -2.36
C VAL A 9 -26.66 -17.81 -1.38
N SER A 10 -26.04 -17.88 -0.20
CA SER A 10 -26.21 -16.86 0.83
C SER A 10 -25.75 -15.52 0.23
N ALA A 11 -26.65 -14.54 0.25
CA ALA A 11 -26.44 -13.20 -0.28
C ALA A 11 -25.48 -12.40 0.63
N GLN A 12 -24.23 -12.85 0.76
CA GLN A 12 -23.13 -12.00 1.20
C GLN A 12 -22.76 -11.07 0.04
N GLU A 13 -23.62 -10.07 -0.09
CA GLU A 13 -23.44 -8.76 -0.71
C GLU A 13 -22.67 -8.71 -2.04
N MET A 14 -23.48 -8.58 -3.08
CA MET A 14 -23.18 -8.22 -4.46
C MET A 14 -22.62 -6.78 -4.62
N LEU A 15 -22.02 -6.23 -3.56
CA LEU A 15 -21.41 -4.90 -3.55
C LEU A 15 -19.90 -5.06 -3.83
N PRO A 16 -19.31 -4.17 -4.64
CA PRO A 16 -17.88 -4.24 -4.88
C PRO A 16 -17.11 -4.00 -3.59
N ALA A 17 -15.94 -4.62 -3.45
CA ALA A 17 -15.18 -4.54 -2.22
C ALA A 17 -14.75 -3.09 -1.90
N THR A 18 -15.11 -2.65 -0.70
CA THR A 18 -14.58 -1.44 -0.09
C THR A 18 -13.62 -1.81 1.02
N LEU A 19 -12.41 -1.25 1.01
CA LEU A 19 -11.54 -1.27 2.18
C LEU A 19 -11.82 -0.05 3.04
N ASN A 20 -12.09 -0.26 4.32
CA ASN A 20 -12.33 0.81 5.29
C ASN A 20 -11.21 0.83 6.33
N VAL A 21 -11.10 1.92 7.10
CA VAL A 21 -10.23 1.95 8.28
C VAL A 21 -11.06 1.61 9.50
N PHE A 22 -10.54 0.72 10.34
CA PHE A 22 -11.04 0.52 11.68
C PHE A 22 -10.00 1.00 12.68
N GLY A 23 -10.44 1.86 13.61
CA GLY A 23 -9.66 2.21 14.79
C GLY A 23 -9.91 1.18 15.86
N GLY A 24 -9.00 0.21 15.98
CA GLY A 24 -9.26 -1.00 16.76
C GLY A 24 -8.63 -1.01 18.14
N PRO A 25 -9.40 -1.32 19.22
CA PRO A 25 -8.84 -1.69 20.53
C PRO A 25 -7.88 -2.89 20.42
N GLY A 26 -6.95 -3.03 21.38
CA GLY A 26 -5.92 -4.08 21.38
C GLY A 26 -4.49 -3.60 21.12
N GLY A 27 -4.29 -2.29 20.91
CA GLY A 27 -2.95 -1.67 20.89
C GLY A 27 -2.20 -1.78 19.55
N VAL A 28 -2.88 -2.12 18.46
CA VAL A 28 -2.28 -2.27 17.11
C VAL A 28 -2.48 -1.06 16.19
N GLY A 29 -3.11 0.01 16.68
CA GLY A 29 -3.35 1.24 15.90
C GLY A 29 -4.49 1.11 14.89
N MET A 30 -4.48 1.98 13.87
CA MET A 30 -5.46 1.97 12.78
C MET A 30 -5.07 0.93 11.73
N TYR A 31 -6.05 0.18 11.22
CA TYR A 31 -5.82 -0.82 10.18
C TYR A 31 -7.00 -0.95 9.23
N LEU A 32 -6.74 -1.53 8.06
CA LEU A 32 -7.74 -1.78 7.04
C LEU A 32 -8.63 -2.98 7.40
N VAL A 33 -9.90 -2.86 7.08
CA VAL A 33 -10.92 -3.90 7.17
C VAL A 33 -11.68 -4.00 5.85
N ALA A 34 -12.22 -5.18 5.55
CA ALA A 34 -13.12 -5.38 4.42
C ALA A 34 -14.49 -4.70 4.67
N ASN A 35 -15.36 -4.70 3.64
CA ASN A 35 -16.68 -4.05 3.73
C ASN A 35 -17.56 -4.58 4.88
N ASN A 36 -17.37 -5.85 5.25
CA ASN A 36 -18.05 -6.49 6.37
C ASN A 36 -17.40 -6.22 7.75
N GLY A 37 -16.36 -5.37 7.82
CA GLY A 37 -15.64 -5.02 9.03
C GLY A 37 -14.60 -6.05 9.50
N MET A 38 -14.42 -7.15 8.78
CA MET A 38 -13.39 -8.15 9.10
C MET A 38 -11.99 -7.60 8.77
N THR A 39 -11.03 -7.82 9.68
CA THR A 39 -9.64 -7.42 9.50
C THR A 39 -9.01 -8.09 8.29
N VAL A 40 -8.32 -7.29 7.47
CA VAL A 40 -7.49 -7.79 6.37
C VAL A 40 -6.01 -7.75 6.76
N TYR A 41 -5.30 -8.79 6.36
CA TYR A 41 -3.89 -9.01 6.66
C TYR A 41 -3.07 -9.07 5.39
N ALA A 42 -1.83 -8.60 5.48
CA ALA A 42 -0.81 -8.79 4.46
C ALA A 42 0.31 -9.68 4.99
N PHE A 43 0.94 -10.41 4.08
CA PHE A 43 2.09 -11.26 4.38
C PHE A 43 3.40 -10.51 4.08
N LYS A 44 4.28 -10.40 5.07
CA LYS A 44 5.52 -9.62 5.00
C LYS A 44 6.51 -10.06 3.89
N ARG A 45 6.43 -11.30 3.39
CA ARG A 45 7.42 -11.90 2.47
C ARG A 45 6.88 -12.24 1.07
N VAL A 46 5.97 -11.46 0.52
CA VAL A 46 5.57 -11.59 -0.89
C VAL A 46 6.14 -10.46 -1.74
N GLY A 47 6.60 -10.80 -2.95
CA GLY A 47 6.85 -9.79 -3.99
C GLY A 47 5.53 -9.16 -4.43
N LEU A 48 5.56 -7.93 -4.92
CA LEU A 48 4.37 -7.20 -5.39
C LEU A 48 3.56 -8.08 -6.37
N GLY A 49 2.25 -8.20 -6.14
CA GLY A 49 1.33 -8.93 -7.02
C GLY A 49 1.47 -10.45 -7.04
N VAL A 50 2.37 -11.07 -6.26
CA VAL A 50 2.54 -12.53 -6.21
C VAL A 50 1.95 -13.09 -4.92
N SER A 51 0.87 -13.87 -5.01
CA SER A 51 0.37 -14.66 -3.87
C SER A 51 1.18 -15.95 -3.72
N ASN A 52 2.17 -15.96 -2.83
CA ASN A 52 2.89 -17.19 -2.45
C ASN A 52 2.12 -18.08 -1.45
N CYS A 53 0.92 -17.67 -1.02
CA CYS A 53 0.08 -18.41 -0.08
C CYS A 53 -0.97 -19.24 -0.84
N VAL A 54 -0.63 -20.51 -1.10
CA VAL A 54 -1.50 -21.52 -1.74
C VAL A 54 -1.70 -22.73 -0.81
N ASP A 55 -2.68 -23.58 -1.12
CA ASP A 55 -3.02 -24.82 -0.39
C ASP A 55 -3.26 -24.62 1.11
N ASN A 56 -2.55 -25.34 1.98
CA ASN A 56 -2.72 -25.27 3.45
C ASN A 56 -2.45 -23.86 4.02
N CYS A 57 -1.75 -22.99 3.28
CA CYS A 57 -1.61 -21.58 3.65
C CYS A 57 -2.93 -20.82 3.46
N ALA A 58 -3.65 -21.08 2.37
CA ALA A 58 -4.93 -20.44 2.05
C ALA A 58 -6.09 -20.98 2.89
N ALA A 59 -6.03 -22.24 3.35
CA ALA A 59 -7.03 -22.82 4.25
C ALA A 59 -7.05 -22.11 5.63
N ALA A 60 -5.87 -21.71 6.13
CA ALA A 60 -5.76 -20.97 7.38
C ALA A 60 -5.90 -19.45 7.23
N ARG A 61 -5.74 -18.95 6.01
CA ARG A 61 -5.72 -17.52 5.68
C ARG A 61 -6.44 -17.32 4.36
N PRO A 62 -7.77 -17.31 4.40
CA PRO A 62 -8.56 -17.21 3.17
C PRO A 62 -8.17 -15.94 2.40
N PRO A 63 -7.85 -16.03 1.10
CA PRO A 63 -7.67 -14.85 0.26
C PRO A 63 -8.93 -13.98 0.29
N TYR A 64 -8.79 -12.65 0.40
CA TYR A 64 -9.93 -11.76 0.20
C TYR A 64 -10.23 -11.68 -1.30
N THR A 65 -11.20 -12.45 -1.78
CA THR A 65 -11.54 -12.52 -3.20
C THR A 65 -12.77 -11.69 -3.57
N VAL A 66 -12.81 -11.27 -4.83
CA VAL A 66 -13.95 -10.59 -5.47
C VAL A 66 -14.25 -11.22 -6.82
N GLU A 67 -15.48 -11.07 -7.30
CA GLU A 67 -15.90 -11.58 -8.62
C GLU A 67 -15.41 -10.68 -9.78
N SER A 68 -15.23 -9.38 -9.53
CA SER A 68 -14.75 -8.41 -10.51
C SER A 68 -13.84 -7.37 -9.85
N ALA A 69 -12.94 -6.78 -10.64
CA ALA A 69 -12.18 -5.60 -10.25
C ALA A 69 -13.01 -4.30 -10.34
N ASP A 70 -14.20 -4.36 -10.92
CA ASP A 70 -15.07 -3.19 -11.07
C ASP A 70 -15.64 -2.73 -9.73
N GLY A 71 -15.64 -1.42 -9.51
CA GLY A 71 -16.27 -0.79 -8.36
C GLY A 71 -15.48 -0.87 -7.06
N LEU A 72 -14.25 -1.39 -7.07
CA LEU A 72 -13.38 -1.38 -5.89
C LEU A 72 -13.16 0.05 -5.38
N THR A 73 -13.35 0.25 -4.09
CA THR A 73 -13.18 1.57 -3.46
C THR A 73 -12.34 1.50 -2.21
N LEU A 74 -11.62 2.60 -1.96
CA LEU A 74 -11.07 2.90 -0.65
C LEU A 74 -12.07 3.79 0.08
N GLY A 75 -12.29 3.52 1.37
CA GLY A 75 -13.03 4.38 2.26
C GLY A 75 -12.44 5.79 2.32
N GLU A 76 -13.25 6.75 2.77
CA GLU A 76 -12.87 8.15 2.80
C GLU A 76 -11.56 8.37 3.58
N GLY A 77 -10.65 9.16 2.99
CA GLY A 77 -9.37 9.51 3.62
C GLY A 77 -8.32 8.41 3.63
N ILE A 78 -8.58 7.23 3.03
CA ILE A 78 -7.58 6.17 2.95
C ILE A 78 -6.61 6.44 1.80
N PRO A 79 -5.31 6.67 2.09
CA PRO A 79 -4.29 6.78 1.05
C PRO A 79 -4.07 5.47 0.30
N GLY A 80 -3.47 5.55 -0.88
CA GLY A 80 -3.03 4.42 -1.68
C GLY A 80 -3.99 4.00 -2.78
N GLU A 81 -3.83 2.75 -3.20
CA GLU A 81 -4.56 2.12 -4.29
C GLU A 81 -5.13 0.77 -3.85
N ILE A 82 -6.37 0.52 -4.27
CA ILE A 82 -6.99 -0.80 -4.20
C ILE A 82 -7.02 -1.39 -5.61
N GLY A 83 -6.77 -2.69 -5.71
CA GLY A 83 -6.82 -3.39 -6.98
C GLY A 83 -7.06 -4.88 -6.80
N THR A 84 -6.74 -5.65 -7.84
CA THR A 84 -6.80 -7.11 -7.78
C THR A 84 -5.56 -7.74 -8.37
N ALA A 85 -5.21 -8.93 -7.87
CA ALA A 85 -4.26 -9.84 -8.52
C ALA A 85 -5.00 -11.13 -8.90
N ALA A 86 -4.79 -11.60 -10.14
CA ALA A 86 -5.28 -12.91 -10.57
C ALA A 86 -4.51 -14.03 -9.85
N ARG A 87 -5.24 -14.98 -9.29
CA ARG A 87 -4.69 -16.17 -8.66
C ARG A 87 -4.58 -17.31 -9.69
N ALA A 88 -3.76 -18.32 -9.39
CA ALA A 88 -3.57 -19.48 -10.27
C ALA A 88 -4.85 -20.31 -10.47
N ASP A 89 -5.78 -20.24 -9.52
CA ASP A 89 -7.11 -20.85 -9.59
C ASP A 89 -8.13 -20.03 -10.40
N GLY A 90 -7.73 -18.88 -10.94
CA GLY A 90 -8.57 -17.97 -11.73
C GLY A 90 -9.35 -16.94 -10.92
N SER A 91 -9.36 -17.03 -9.58
CA SER A 91 -10.04 -16.03 -8.74
C SER A 91 -9.27 -14.71 -8.69
N LEU A 92 -9.99 -13.60 -8.47
CA LEU A 92 -9.40 -12.28 -8.26
C LEU A 92 -9.27 -12.01 -6.76
N GLN A 93 -8.04 -11.75 -6.31
CA GLN A 93 -7.77 -11.38 -4.92
C GLN A 93 -7.57 -9.88 -4.80
N VAL A 94 -8.25 -9.27 -3.83
CA VAL A 94 -8.09 -7.84 -3.52
C VAL A 94 -6.66 -7.58 -3.07
N THR A 95 -6.09 -6.50 -3.60
CA THR A 95 -4.78 -5.97 -3.22
C THR A 95 -4.93 -4.56 -2.68
N TYR A 96 -4.08 -4.21 -1.71
CA TYR A 96 -3.87 -2.82 -1.29
C TYR A 96 -2.41 -2.48 -1.56
N ASN A 97 -2.18 -1.43 -2.36
CA ASN A 97 -0.85 -1.03 -2.82
C ASN A 97 -0.06 -2.22 -3.42
N GLY A 98 -0.75 -3.06 -4.20
CA GLY A 98 -0.18 -4.26 -4.83
C GLY A 98 0.09 -5.44 -3.88
N MET A 99 -0.18 -5.32 -2.59
CA MET A 99 -0.07 -6.42 -1.62
C MET A 99 -1.37 -7.23 -1.55
N PRO A 100 -1.35 -8.55 -1.81
CA PRO A 100 -2.54 -9.38 -1.67
C PRO A 100 -3.05 -9.43 -0.23
N LEU A 101 -4.38 -9.26 -0.07
CA LEU A 101 -5.05 -9.22 1.23
C LEU A 101 -5.69 -10.56 1.59
N TYR A 102 -5.63 -10.93 2.86
CA TYR A 102 -6.15 -12.17 3.39
C TYR A 102 -7.00 -11.92 4.62
N PHE A 103 -7.98 -12.79 4.86
CA PHE A 103 -8.64 -12.94 6.15
C PHE A 103 -7.87 -13.89 7.06
N TRP A 104 -8.27 -13.93 8.32
CA TRP A 104 -7.72 -14.84 9.31
C TRP A 104 -8.79 -15.82 9.81
N GLN A 105 -8.49 -17.12 9.78
CA GLN A 105 -9.46 -18.15 10.13
C GLN A 105 -10.04 -18.08 11.55
N ASN A 106 -9.31 -17.46 12.49
CA ASN A 106 -9.70 -17.41 13.89
C ASN A 106 -10.36 -16.07 14.26
N ASP A 107 -10.43 -15.12 13.33
CA ASP A 107 -11.18 -13.89 13.55
C ASP A 107 -12.67 -14.21 13.36
N ALA A 108 -13.47 -13.99 14.40
CA ALA A 108 -14.88 -14.35 14.46
C ALA A 108 -15.81 -13.13 14.39
N ALA A 109 -15.28 -11.94 14.70
CA ALA A 109 -16.02 -10.69 14.71
C ALA A 109 -15.25 -9.55 14.00
N PRO A 110 -15.96 -8.54 13.49
CA PRO A 110 -15.34 -7.31 13.01
C PRO A 110 -14.38 -6.71 14.03
N GLY A 111 -13.19 -6.34 13.57
CA GLY A 111 -12.13 -5.80 14.42
C GLY A 111 -11.30 -6.83 15.18
N ASP A 112 -11.58 -8.12 15.12
CA ASP A 112 -10.66 -9.15 15.65
C ASP A 112 -9.31 -9.05 14.94
N VAL A 113 -8.21 -9.12 15.70
CA VAL A 113 -6.83 -9.02 15.17
C VAL A 113 -5.97 -10.23 15.56
N THR A 114 -6.58 -11.41 15.72
CA THR A 114 -5.91 -12.59 16.29
C THR A 114 -4.81 -13.16 15.40
N GLY A 115 -4.78 -12.78 14.12
CA GLY A 115 -3.71 -13.10 13.18
C GLY A 115 -2.50 -12.19 13.26
N HIS A 116 -2.60 -11.05 13.96
CA HIS A 116 -1.52 -10.08 14.03
C HIS A 116 -0.28 -10.68 14.69
N ASN A 117 0.89 -10.42 14.11
CA ASN A 117 2.17 -10.98 14.51
C ASN A 117 2.25 -12.51 14.49
N PHE A 118 1.30 -13.22 13.87
CA PHE A 118 1.40 -14.66 13.75
C PHE A 118 2.67 -15.03 12.96
N ARG A 119 3.55 -15.80 13.62
CA ARG A 119 4.89 -16.14 13.11
C ARG A 119 5.70 -14.93 12.62
N THR A 120 5.44 -13.74 13.19
CA THR A 120 6.10 -12.45 12.89
C THR A 120 6.00 -11.95 11.43
N VAL A 121 5.11 -12.55 10.63
CA VAL A 121 5.01 -12.29 9.19
C VAL A 121 3.58 -12.00 8.70
N TRP A 122 2.57 -12.17 9.55
CA TRP A 122 1.19 -11.78 9.29
C TRP A 122 0.86 -10.54 10.07
N LEU A 123 0.57 -9.46 9.36
CA LEU A 123 0.37 -8.16 9.95
C LEU A 123 -0.96 -7.60 9.48
N VAL A 124 -1.62 -6.86 10.39
CA VAL A 124 -2.73 -6.01 9.99
C VAL A 124 -2.18 -4.98 9.01
N VAL A 125 -3.02 -4.50 8.11
CA VAL A 125 -2.59 -3.56 7.07
C VAL A 125 -2.93 -2.14 7.51
N PRO A 126 -1.98 -1.34 8.00
CA PRO A 126 -2.20 0.10 8.19
C PRO A 126 -2.30 0.81 6.82
N PRO A 127 -2.97 1.99 6.75
CA PRO A 127 -2.82 2.89 5.61
C PRO A 127 -1.35 3.29 5.43
N ALA A 128 -0.82 3.20 4.21
CA ALA A 128 0.61 3.41 3.96
C ALA A 128 0.94 4.85 3.54
N ASP A 129 2.04 5.39 4.06
CA ASP A 129 2.59 6.69 3.65
C ASP A 129 3.43 6.56 2.36
N VAL A 130 4.13 5.42 2.22
CA VAL A 130 4.94 5.08 1.06
C VAL A 130 4.76 3.61 0.71
N TYR A 131 4.60 3.31 -0.57
CA TYR A 131 4.50 1.95 -1.08
C TYR A 131 5.22 1.78 -2.41
N ALA A 132 5.43 0.53 -2.82
CA ALA A 132 6.06 0.21 -4.08
C ALA A 132 5.02 -0.16 -5.13
N GLN A 133 5.16 0.38 -6.34
CA GLN A 133 4.29 0.11 -7.47
C GLN A 133 5.13 -0.28 -8.68
N ASN A 134 4.67 -1.27 -9.45
CA ASN A 134 5.31 -1.63 -10.71
C ASN A 134 4.67 -0.81 -11.85
N THR A 135 5.47 -0.01 -12.55
CA THR A 135 5.05 0.76 -13.72
C THR A 135 5.56 0.09 -15.00
N ALA A 136 4.78 0.23 -16.07
CA ALA A 136 5.13 -0.38 -17.36
C ALA A 136 6.43 0.20 -17.95
N GLU A 137 6.75 1.47 -17.65
CA GLU A 137 7.87 2.18 -18.24
C GLU A 137 9.15 2.11 -17.40
N HIS A 138 9.04 2.06 -16.06
CA HIS A 138 10.19 2.19 -15.16
C HIS A 138 10.35 1.04 -14.16
N GLY A 139 9.52 0.01 -14.25
CA GLY A 139 9.55 -1.09 -13.30
C GLY A 139 9.08 -0.62 -11.92
N ILE A 140 9.73 -1.09 -10.85
CA ILE A 140 9.30 -0.75 -9.49
C ILE A 140 9.74 0.66 -9.11
N VAL A 141 8.76 1.50 -8.77
CA VAL A 141 8.94 2.85 -8.23
C VAL A 141 8.35 2.96 -6.83
N LEU A 142 8.82 3.93 -6.04
CA LEU A 142 8.16 4.33 -4.81
C LEU A 142 7.04 5.34 -5.11
N VAL A 143 5.93 5.18 -4.41
CA VAL A 143 4.72 5.99 -4.53
C VAL A 143 4.30 6.44 -3.15
N GLY A 144 3.89 7.70 -3.00
CA GLY A 144 3.40 8.22 -1.72
C GLY A 144 1.92 7.91 -1.50
N ALA A 145 1.42 8.22 -0.30
CA ALA A 145 0.04 8.00 0.14
C ALA A 145 -1.03 8.50 -0.85
N ASN A 146 -0.76 9.55 -1.62
CA ASN A 146 -1.70 10.11 -2.60
C ASN A 146 -1.70 9.38 -3.97
N GLY A 147 -0.86 8.36 -4.14
CA GLY A 147 -0.70 7.60 -5.37
C GLY A 147 0.27 8.20 -6.39
N PHE A 148 1.00 9.26 -6.04
CA PHE A 148 1.98 9.88 -6.93
C PHE A 148 3.38 9.31 -6.74
N THR A 149 4.08 9.14 -7.87
CA THR A 149 5.48 8.69 -7.93
C THR A 149 6.36 9.60 -7.08
N LEU A 150 7.30 9.00 -6.35
CA LEU A 150 8.25 9.71 -5.52
C LEU A 150 9.59 9.90 -6.25
N TYR A 151 10.23 11.02 -5.93
CA TYR A 151 11.47 11.47 -6.55
C TYR A 151 12.55 11.71 -5.50
N THR A 152 13.79 11.71 -5.96
CA THR A 152 14.95 12.13 -5.17
C THR A 152 15.64 13.31 -5.85
N LEU A 153 16.26 14.17 -5.05
CA LEU A 153 17.05 15.28 -5.56
C LEU A 153 18.53 14.94 -5.47
N SER A 154 19.24 15.03 -6.59
CA SER A 154 20.67 14.72 -6.65
C SER A 154 21.57 15.66 -5.84
N ALA A 155 21.08 16.87 -5.56
CA ALA A 155 21.77 17.87 -4.78
C ALA A 155 21.68 17.62 -3.27
N ASP A 156 20.81 16.69 -2.85
CA ASP A 156 20.64 16.35 -1.45
C ASP A 156 21.77 15.45 -0.95
N SER A 157 22.00 15.51 0.36
CA SER A 157 22.90 14.61 1.07
C SER A 157 22.09 13.57 1.86
N PRO A 158 22.70 12.47 2.33
CA PRO A 158 21.99 11.47 3.11
C PRO A 158 21.27 12.08 4.32
N ASN A 159 19.95 11.92 4.38
CA ASN A 159 19.06 12.46 5.41
C ASN A 159 19.18 14.00 5.60
N ALA A 160 19.47 14.72 4.52
CA ALA A 160 19.54 16.18 4.53
C ALA A 160 19.14 16.76 3.17
N SER A 161 18.19 17.69 3.17
CA SER A 161 17.66 18.34 1.97
C SER A 161 18.19 19.75 1.81
N VAL A 162 18.61 20.12 0.59
CA VAL A 162 18.87 21.51 0.20
C VAL A 162 17.62 22.21 -0.37
N CYS A 163 16.53 21.47 -0.54
CA CYS A 163 15.31 21.95 -1.18
C CYS A 163 14.38 22.62 -0.16
N ALA A 164 14.36 23.95 -0.16
CA ALA A 164 13.48 24.77 0.68
C ALA A 164 12.69 25.79 -0.17
N ASP A 165 11.72 26.46 0.44
CA ASP A 165 10.94 27.55 -0.15
C ASP A 165 10.35 27.18 -1.52
N GLN A 166 10.68 27.94 -2.58
CA GLN A 166 10.18 27.69 -3.93
C GLN A 166 10.57 26.31 -4.47
N CYS A 167 11.69 25.74 -4.01
CA CYS A 167 12.03 24.37 -4.33
C CYS A 167 10.99 23.42 -3.75
N ALA A 168 10.71 23.53 -2.44
CA ALA A 168 9.72 22.70 -1.75
C ALA A 168 8.29 22.94 -2.26
N ALA A 169 7.99 24.14 -2.76
CA ALA A 169 6.71 24.42 -3.42
C ALA A 169 6.56 23.67 -4.75
N ASN A 170 7.64 23.43 -5.49
CA ASN A 170 7.63 22.67 -6.75
C ASN A 170 7.89 21.17 -6.55
N TRP A 171 8.54 20.82 -5.44
CA TRP A 171 8.88 19.46 -5.02
C TRP A 171 8.49 19.28 -3.57
N PRO A 172 7.20 19.07 -3.27
CA PRO A 172 6.75 18.93 -1.90
C PRO A 172 7.43 17.74 -1.22
N PRO A 173 8.03 17.92 -0.03
CA PRO A 173 8.64 16.81 0.69
C PRO A 173 7.57 15.81 1.14
N VAL A 174 7.90 14.52 1.07
CA VAL A 174 7.09 13.48 1.71
C VAL A 174 7.33 13.57 3.20
N THR A 175 6.31 13.91 3.97
CA THR A 175 6.43 14.16 5.42
C THR A 175 5.53 13.25 6.23
N VAL A 176 5.92 13.01 7.48
CA VAL A 176 5.12 12.32 8.50
C VAL A 176 5.00 13.21 9.75
N GLU A 177 3.95 13.01 10.53
CA GLU A 177 3.72 13.82 11.74
C GLU A 177 4.65 13.46 12.90
N ASP A 178 5.08 12.19 12.98
CA ASP A 178 6.02 11.67 13.97
C ASP A 178 7.09 10.80 13.29
N PRO A 179 8.38 10.84 13.71
CA PRO A 179 9.43 10.06 13.07
C PRO A 179 9.20 8.55 13.09
N ASN A 180 8.40 8.05 14.04
CA ASN A 180 8.05 6.64 14.19
C ASN A 180 6.69 6.30 13.58
N ALA A 181 5.93 7.29 13.09
CA ALA A 181 4.63 7.07 12.46
C ALA A 181 4.73 6.57 11.01
N LEU A 182 5.94 6.54 10.42
CA LEU A 182 6.13 6.12 9.04
C LEU A 182 5.67 4.67 8.82
N VAL A 183 4.64 4.51 7.99
CA VAL A 183 4.13 3.23 7.53
C VAL A 183 4.52 2.99 6.08
N THR A 184 5.28 1.92 5.83
CA THR A 184 5.69 1.54 4.47
C THR A 184 5.08 0.21 4.06
N ALA A 185 4.48 0.16 2.87
CA ALA A 185 3.94 -1.05 2.26
C ALA A 185 4.81 -1.49 1.09
N THR A 186 5.98 -2.06 1.40
CA THR A 186 6.97 -2.45 0.40
C THR A 186 7.84 -3.60 0.90
N ASN A 187 8.27 -4.46 -0.02
CA ASN A 187 9.19 -5.56 0.24
C ASN A 187 10.53 -5.34 -0.49
N LEU A 188 10.89 -4.07 -0.71
CA LEU A 188 12.10 -3.68 -1.43
C LEU A 188 13.34 -3.74 -0.52
N PRO A 189 14.51 -4.11 -1.08
CA PRO A 189 15.77 -4.07 -0.35
C PRO A 189 16.21 -2.60 -0.17
N GLY A 190 15.98 -2.06 1.01
CA GLY A 190 16.41 -0.71 1.37
C GLY A 190 15.94 -0.32 2.76
N ILE A 191 16.42 0.83 3.22
CA ILE A 191 16.11 1.35 4.55
C ILE A 191 15.36 2.65 4.38
N PHE A 192 14.14 2.69 4.91
CA PHE A 192 13.46 3.95 5.13
C PHE A 192 13.98 4.61 6.41
N SER A 193 14.13 5.92 6.34
CA SER A 193 14.48 6.76 7.48
C SER A 193 13.65 8.04 7.46
N THR A 194 13.61 8.72 8.60
CA THR A 194 13.01 10.04 8.75
C THR A 194 14.07 11.01 9.29
N PHE A 195 13.97 12.28 8.91
CA PHE A 195 14.85 13.33 9.45
C PHE A 195 14.10 14.65 9.57
N GLU A 196 14.46 15.44 10.57
CA GLU A 196 13.90 16.77 10.78
C GLU A 196 14.54 17.77 9.81
N ARG A 197 13.71 18.54 9.12
CA ARG A 197 14.10 19.63 8.24
C ARG A 197 14.29 20.92 9.03
N ALA A 198 14.93 21.91 8.42
CA ALA A 198 15.13 23.23 9.04
C ALA A 198 13.81 23.97 9.38
N ASP A 199 12.71 23.61 8.70
CA ASP A 199 11.37 24.14 8.94
C ASP A 199 10.60 23.38 10.04
N GLY A 200 11.22 22.39 10.69
CA GLY A 200 10.62 21.55 11.74
C GLY A 200 9.76 20.40 11.23
N THR A 201 9.57 20.27 9.92
CA THR A 201 8.85 19.11 9.35
C THR A 201 9.74 17.87 9.33
N ILE A 202 9.13 16.68 9.42
CA ILE A 202 9.85 15.41 9.40
C ILE A 202 9.70 14.79 8.02
N GLN A 203 10.80 14.71 7.26
CA GLN A 203 10.80 14.18 5.89
C GLN A 203 11.23 12.73 5.84
N VAL A 204 10.58 11.96 4.97
CA VAL A 204 10.90 10.57 4.67
C VAL A 204 12.06 10.50 3.66
N ALA A 205 12.97 9.56 3.89
CA ALA A 205 14.07 9.23 3.01
C ALA A 205 14.11 7.72 2.74
N TYR A 206 14.65 7.33 1.58
CA TYR A 206 14.92 5.95 1.21
C TYR A 206 16.39 5.76 0.88
N ASN A 207 17.07 4.86 1.58
CA ASN A 207 18.52 4.70 1.54
C ASN A 207 19.27 6.03 1.77
N GLY A 208 18.72 6.87 2.66
CA GLY A 208 19.21 8.22 2.95
C GLY A 208 18.84 9.28 1.91
N ALA A 209 18.30 8.95 0.74
CA ALA A 209 17.87 9.95 -0.23
C ALA A 209 16.49 10.54 0.17
N PRO A 210 16.36 11.87 0.38
CA PRO A 210 15.08 12.47 0.71
C PRO A 210 14.04 12.28 -0.41
N LEU A 211 12.80 11.98 -0.04
CA LEU A 211 11.70 11.70 -0.96
C LEU A 211 10.79 12.93 -1.16
N TYR A 212 10.36 13.13 -2.39
CA TYR A 212 9.51 14.26 -2.80
C TYR A 212 8.40 13.83 -3.75
N TYR A 213 7.28 14.53 -3.69
CA TYR A 213 6.30 14.62 -4.75
C TYR A 213 6.76 15.61 -5.84
N PHE A 214 6.13 15.57 -7.00
CA PHE A 214 6.29 16.60 -8.03
C PHE A 214 4.93 17.21 -8.38
N VAL A 215 4.77 18.53 -8.20
CA VAL A 215 3.43 19.17 -8.31
C VAL A 215 2.80 19.07 -9.69
N ASN A 216 3.62 18.86 -10.72
CA ASN A 216 3.13 18.79 -12.09
C ASN A 216 2.70 17.39 -12.49
N ASP A 217 2.88 16.34 -11.67
CA ASP A 217 2.38 15.03 -12.03
C ASP A 217 0.86 15.06 -12.19
N ALA A 218 0.40 14.56 -13.34
CA ALA A 218 -1.01 14.70 -13.76
C ALA A 218 -1.88 13.49 -13.45
N ALA A 219 -1.28 12.35 -13.06
CA ALA A 219 -2.02 11.16 -12.70
C ALA A 219 -1.22 10.30 -11.70
N ARG A 220 -1.94 9.47 -10.94
CA ARG A 220 -1.36 8.46 -10.07
C ARG A 220 -0.55 7.46 -10.86
N GLY A 221 0.58 7.04 -10.34
CA GLY A 221 1.55 6.18 -11.03
C GLY A 221 2.11 6.76 -12.33
N HIS A 222 1.77 8.00 -12.70
CA HIS A 222 2.30 8.65 -13.88
C HIS A 222 3.71 9.11 -13.62
N ASP A 223 4.58 8.80 -14.56
CA ASP A 223 6.00 8.86 -14.39
C ASP A 223 6.57 9.58 -15.62
N ARG A 224 6.44 10.91 -15.66
CA ARG A 224 6.93 11.69 -16.81
C ARG A 224 8.43 11.47 -17.07
N PRO A 225 8.89 11.57 -18.34
CA PRO A 225 10.31 11.56 -18.64
C PRO A 225 10.98 12.70 -17.89
N SER A 226 12.14 12.39 -17.30
CA SER A 226 13.06 13.33 -16.65
C SER A 226 13.03 14.69 -17.36
N CYS A 227 12.57 15.74 -16.68
CA CYS A 227 12.39 17.03 -17.35
C CYS A 227 13.72 17.53 -17.90
N ALA A 228 13.73 17.82 -19.21
CA ALA A 228 14.83 18.50 -19.86
C ALA A 228 15.07 19.85 -19.16
N GLY A 229 16.25 20.02 -18.55
CA GLY A 229 16.68 21.28 -17.92
C GLY A 229 16.86 21.25 -16.39
N CYS A 230 16.64 20.13 -15.71
CA CYS A 230 16.96 20.04 -14.28
C CYS A 230 18.18 19.19 -13.99
N VAL A 231 19.01 19.72 -13.11
CA VAL A 231 20.24 19.13 -12.57
C VAL A 231 19.87 17.86 -11.78
N VAL A 232 19.71 16.77 -12.53
CA VAL A 232 19.38 15.38 -12.15
C VAL A 232 18.07 15.21 -11.32
N ARG A 233 17.01 14.80 -12.04
CA ARG A 233 15.69 14.32 -11.56
C ARG A 233 15.60 12.80 -11.71
N ARG A 234 16.26 12.01 -10.86
CA ARG A 234 16.05 10.55 -10.89
C ARG A 234 14.78 10.26 -10.10
N LYS A 235 13.79 9.61 -10.74
CA LYS A 235 12.67 9.01 -9.98
C LYS A 235 13.28 8.09 -8.94
N ALA A 236 12.58 7.80 -7.85
CA ALA A 236 12.94 6.69 -6.97
C ALA A 236 12.71 5.37 -7.72
N VAL A 237 13.43 5.19 -8.83
CA VAL A 237 13.48 3.98 -9.64
C VAL A 237 14.50 3.08 -8.98
N MET A 238 14.10 1.85 -8.74
CA MET A 238 15.02 0.83 -8.28
C MET A 238 15.72 0.22 -9.49
N CYS A 239 17.04 0.38 -9.61
CA CYS A 239 17.79 -0.42 -10.58
C CYS A 239 17.78 -1.89 -10.12
N PRO A 240 17.59 -2.85 -11.04
CA PRO A 240 17.59 -4.28 -10.74
C PRO A 240 18.92 -4.79 -10.19
#